data_AF-I3X402-F1
#
_entry.id   AF-I3X402-F1
#
_cell.length_a   1.000
_cell.length_b   1.000
_cell.length_c   1.000
_cell.angle_alpha   90.00
_cell.angle_beta   90.00
_cell.angle_gamma   90.00
#
_symmetry.space_group_name_H-M   'P 1'
#
loop_
_entity.id
_entity.type
_entity.pdbx_description
1 polymer ?
#
loop_
_entity_poly.entity_id
_entity_poly.type
_entity_poly.pdbx_seq_one_letter_code
_entity_poly.pdbx_strand_id
1 'polypeptide(L)' 'MLDIDAETLNRRLDGRPNEPGFEPAERALVLHYHHTREHLPAGITIDTANTVARVVDDILANLT' A
#
# COMPACT_ATOMS: atom_id res chain seq x y z
N MET A 1 0.17 9.90 1.52
CA MET A 1 -0.05 8.68 0.74
C MET A 1 0.79 7.58 1.34
N LEU A 2 0.17 6.44 1.67
CA LEU A 2 0.88 5.25 2.12
C LEU A 2 1.28 4.47 0.87
N ASP A 3 2.58 4.25 0.71
CA ASP A 3 3.14 3.51 -0.41
C ASP A 3 3.81 2.23 0.07
N ILE A 4 3.91 1.27 -0.83
CA ILE A 4 4.58 0.01 -0.60
C ILE A 4 5.08 -0.50 -1.94
N ASP A 5 6.21 -1.20 -1.98
CA ASP A 5 6.65 -1.79 -3.23
C ASP A 5 5.72 -2.94 -3.67
N ALA A 6 5.66 -3.21 -4.97
CA ALA A 6 4.75 -4.21 -5.54
C ALA A 6 5.04 -5.64 -5.06
N GLU A 7 6.29 -5.97 -4.74
CA GLU A 7 6.65 -7.30 -4.23
C GLU A 7 6.05 -7.50 -2.82
N THR A 8 6.24 -6.53 -1.93
CA THR A 8 5.69 -6.56 -0.59
C THR A 8 4.16 -6.50 -0.60
N LEU A 9 3.55 -5.73 -1.50
CA LEU A 9 2.10 -5.72 -1.70
C LEU A 9 1.56 -7.10 -2.07
N ASN A 10 2.14 -7.74 -3.08
CA ASN A 10 1.72 -9.08 -3.52
C ASN A 10 1.81 -10.10 -2.39
N ARG A 11 2.92 -10.11 -1.66
CA ARG A 11 3.12 -11.00 -0.50
C ARG A 11 2.08 -10.77 0.60
N ARG A 12 1.68 -9.52 0.86
CA ARG A 12 0.64 -9.20 1.86
C ARG A 12 -0.75 -9.63 1.41
N LEU A 13 -1.06 -9.47 0.13
CA LEU A 13 -2.32 -9.95 -0.46
C LEU A 13 -2.38 -11.49 -0.40
N ASP A 14 -1.29 -12.20 -0.68
CA ASP A 14 -1.22 -13.68 -0.57
C ASP A 14 -1.53 -14.18 0.85
N GLY A 15 -1.14 -13.41 1.87
CA GLY A 15 -1.39 -13.73 3.27
C GLY A 15 -2.82 -13.47 3.77
N ARG A 16 -3.72 -13.01 2.92
CA ARG A 16 -5.09 -12.58 3.27
C ARG A 16 -6.16 -13.26 2.41
N PRO A 17 -6.32 -14.58 2.52
CA PRO A 17 -7.35 -15.30 1.77
C PRO A 17 -8.76 -14.83 2.17
N ASN A 18 -9.65 -14.72 1.17
CA ASN A 18 -11.02 -14.20 1.30
C ASN A 18 -11.15 -12.69 1.61
N GLU A 19 -10.06 -11.92 1.50
CA GLU A 19 -10.11 -10.46 1.50
C GLU A 19 -10.02 -9.91 0.06
N PRO A 20 -10.58 -8.71 -0.22
CA PRO A 20 -10.44 -8.07 -1.53
C PRO A 20 -8.99 -7.94 -1.98
N GLY A 21 -8.73 -8.28 -3.23
CA GLY A 21 -7.38 -8.23 -3.81
C GLY A 21 -6.61 -9.55 -3.69
N PHE A 22 -7.18 -10.55 -3.02
CA PHE A 22 -6.67 -11.93 -3.06
C PHE A 22 -6.92 -12.57 -4.42
N GLU A 23 -8.16 -12.47 -4.93
CA GLU A 23 -8.55 -13.06 -6.21
C GLU A 23 -7.79 -12.43 -7.40
N PRO A 24 -7.39 -13.20 -8.43
CA PRO A 24 -6.52 -12.70 -9.49
C PRO A 24 -7.03 -11.45 -10.22
N ALA A 25 -8.35 -11.37 -10.47
CA ALA A 25 -8.96 -10.22 -11.14
C ALA A 25 -8.93 -8.97 -10.25
N GLU A 26 -9.17 -9.12 -8.95
CA GLU A 26 -9.10 -8.02 -7.98
C GLU A 26 -7.64 -7.57 -7.78
N ARG A 27 -6.70 -8.53 -7.73
CA ARG A 27 -5.27 -8.24 -7.65
C ARG A 27 -4.78 -7.41 -8.82
N ALA A 28 -5.23 -7.73 -10.03
CA ALA A 28 -4.87 -6.95 -11.22
C ALA A 28 -5.32 -5.49 -11.11
N LEU A 29 -6.52 -5.24 -10.55
CA LEU A 29 -7.00 -3.88 -10.28
C LEU A 29 -6.16 -3.17 -9.22
N VAL A 30 -5.85 -3.85 -8.12
CA VAL A 30 -5.00 -3.29 -7.05
C VAL A 30 -3.64 -2.88 -7.60
N LEU A 31 -3.00 -3.75 -8.39
CA LEU A 31 -1.69 -3.46 -9.00
C LEU A 31 -1.78 -2.35 -10.07
N HIS A 32 -2.89 -2.27 -10.81
CA HIS A 32 -3.13 -1.18 -11.74
C HIS A 32 -3.15 0.17 -11.01
N TYR A 33 -4.01 0.33 -9.99
CA TYR A 33 -4.11 1.57 -9.21
C TYR A 33 -2.82 1.92 -8.46
N HIS A 34 -2.12 0.91 -7.95
CA HIS A 34 -0.82 1.08 -7.30
C HIS A 34 0.22 1.67 -8.25
N HIS A 35 0.30 1.14 -9.48
CA HIS A 35 1.24 1.60 -10.49
C HIS A 35 0.87 2.97 -11.06
N THR A 36 -0.41 3.17 -11.45
CA THR A 36 -0.85 4.40 -12.12
C THR A 36 -1.01 5.58 -11.17
N ARG A 37 -1.26 5.30 -9.88
CA ARG A 37 -1.59 6.32 -8.87
C ARG A 37 -2.77 7.21 -9.25
N GLU A 38 -3.63 6.73 -10.15
CA GLU A 38 -4.80 7.49 -10.55
C GLU A 38 -5.74 7.70 -9.35
N HIS A 39 -6.44 8.83 -9.33
CA HIS A 39 -7.36 9.24 -8.26
C HIS A 39 -6.71 9.48 -6.89
N LEU A 40 -5.39 9.34 -6.75
CA LEU A 40 -4.70 9.66 -5.50
C LEU A 40 -4.43 11.17 -5.41
N PRO A 41 -4.71 11.81 -4.26
CA PRO A 41 -4.42 13.22 -4.07
C PRO A 41 -2.90 13.46 -3.99
N ALA A 42 -2.48 14.66 -4.36
CA ALA A 42 -1.12 15.11 -4.10
C ALA A 42 -0.85 15.16 -2.58
N GLY A 43 0.36 14.79 -2.17
CA GLY A 43 0.76 14.81 -0.76
C GLY A 43 2.10 14.14 -0.52
N ILE A 44 2.43 13.94 0.75
CA ILE A 44 3.67 13.29 1.18
C ILE A 44 3.53 11.78 1.03
N THR A 45 4.56 11.11 0.52
CA THR A 45 4.63 9.66 0.43
C THR A 45 5.32 9.08 1.66
N ILE A 46 4.72 8.06 2.28
CA ILE A 46 5.25 7.34 3.43
C ILE A 46 5.35 5.87 3.05
N ASP A 47 6.55 5.30 3.18
CA ASP A 47 6.80 3.88 2.92
C ASP A 47 6.22 3.01 4.05
N THR A 48 5.44 2.01 3.66
CA THR A 48 4.74 1.08 4.55
C THR A 48 5.25 -0.36 4.49
N ALA A 49 6.41 -0.60 3.86
CA ALA A 49 7.10 -1.88 3.89
C ALA A 49 7.57 -2.26 5.32
N ASN A 50 7.76 -1.27 6.19
CA ASN A 50 8.19 -1.44 7.58
C ASN A 50 7.07 -1.94 8.53
N THR A 51 7.41 -2.13 9.81
CA THR A 51 6.45 -2.45 10.88
C THR A 51 5.43 -1.33 11.05
N VAL A 52 4.23 -1.68 11.54
CA VAL A 52 3.16 -0.68 11.78
C VAL A 52 3.63 0.45 12.70
N ALA A 53 4.39 0.13 13.77
CA ALA A 53 4.93 1.14 14.68
C ALA A 53 5.83 2.16 13.95
N ARG A 54 6.72 1.69 13.08
CA ARG A 54 7.62 2.57 12.32
C ARG A 54 6.84 3.46 11.34
N VAL A 55 5.82 2.91 10.69
CA VAL A 55 4.94 3.67 9.79
C VAL A 55 4.19 4.77 10.55
N VAL A 56 3.71 4.48 11.76
CA VAL A 56 3.07 5.48 12.63
C VAL A 56 4.04 6.60 12.98
N ASP A 57 5.28 6.27 13.34
CA ASP A 57 6.32 7.27 13.62
C ASP A 57 6.58 8.17 12.40
N ASP A 58 6.67 7.59 11.21
CA ASP A 58 6.88 8.35 9.97
C ASP A 58 5.68 9.24 9.61
N ILE A 59 4.45 8.82 9.91
CA ILE A 59 3.26 9.68 9.78
C ILE A 59 3.36 10.87 10.72
N LEU A 60 3.66 10.64 12.00
CA LEU A 60 3.71 11.70 13.01
C LEU A 60 4.84 12.71 12.72
N ALA A 61 5.97 12.25 12.19
CA ALA A 61 7.09 13.11 11.81
C ALA A 61 6.77 14.11 10.68
N ASN A 62 5.69 13.90 9.92
CA ASN A 62 5.26 14.79 8.84
C ASN A 62 4.11 15.73 9.26
N LEU A 63 3.70 15.71 10.54
CA LEU A 63 2.66 16.59 11.09
C LEU A 63 3.21 17.77 11.90
N THR A 64 4.54 17.85 12.03
CA THR A 64 5.29 18.90 12.73
C THR A 64 5.97 19.84 11.76
#